data_AF-A0A957X4V5-F1
#
_entry.id   AF-A0A957X4V5-F1
#
_cell.length_a   1.000
_cell.length_b   1.000
_cell.length_c   1.000
_cell.angle_alpha   90.00
_cell.angle_beta   90.00
_cell.angle_gamma   90.00
#
_symmetry.space_group_name_H-M   'P 1'
#
loop_
_entity.id
_entity.type
_entity.pdbx_description
1 polymer ?
#
loop_
_entity_poly.entity_id
_entity_poly.type
_entity_poly.pdbx_seq_one_letter_code
_entity_poly.pdbx_strand_id
1 'polypeptide(L)' 'TTHWQPGWMILDEYQIPLPADLLPGTYLLATGIYQPSGEHLPPISEENAGSLPLGTVEIE' A
#
# COMPACT_ATOMS: atom_id res chain seq x y z
N THR A 1 0.02 -21.93 -2.43
CA THR A 1 1.26 -21.26 -2.86
C THR A 1 1.64 -21.50 -4.32
N THR A 2 0.89 -22.32 -5.07
CA THR A 2 1.11 -22.55 -6.53
C THR A 2 0.45 -21.51 -7.45
N HIS A 3 -0.30 -20.55 -6.90
CA HIS A 3 -1.12 -19.63 -7.69
C HIS A 3 -0.31 -18.54 -8.39
N TRP A 4 0.81 -18.11 -7.82
CA TRP A 4 1.69 -17.12 -8.44
C TRP A 4 2.97 -17.81 -8.93
N GLN A 5 3.24 -17.69 -10.23
CA GLN A 5 4.40 -18.30 -10.87
C GLN A 5 5.46 -17.22 -11.16
N PRO A 6 6.76 -17.56 -11.11
CA PRO A 6 7.81 -16.62 -11.47
C PRO A 6 7.59 -16.01 -12.85
N GLY A 7 7.77 -14.69 -12.96
CA GLY A 7 7.61 -13.94 -14.21
C GLY A 7 6.17 -13.55 -14.55
N TRP A 8 5.18 -13.95 -13.75
CA TRP A 8 3.80 -13.48 -13.93
C TRP A 8 3.65 -12.05 -13.44
N MET A 9 3.13 -11.19 -14.31
CA MET A 9 2.61 -9.89 -13.92
C MET A 9 1.14 -10.07 -13.52
N ILE A 10 0.82 -9.71 -12.28
CA ILE A 10 -0.54 -9.75 -11.77
C ILE A 10 -0.98 -8.32 -11.58
N LEU A 11 -2.05 -7.94 -12.27
CA LEU A 11 -2.73 -6.66 -12.07
C LEU A 11 -3.93 -6.91 -11.17
N ASP A 12 -4.03 -6.11 -10.11
CA ASP A 12 -5.15 -6.16 -9.18
C ASP A 12 -5.64 -4.74 -8.93
N GLU A 13 -6.95 -4.59 -8.83
CA GLU A 13 -7.62 -3.30 -8.68
C GLU A 13 -8.31 -3.24 -7.32
N TYR A 14 -7.88 -2.29 -6.49
CA TYR A 14 -8.46 -2.06 -5.18
C TYR A 14 -9.23 -0.75 -5.17
N GLN A 15 -10.50 -0.81 -4.75
CA GLN A 15 -11.28 0.37 -4.41
C GLN A 15 -11.11 0.68 -2.93
N ILE A 16 -10.64 1.88 -2.62
CA ILE A 16 -10.46 2.36 -1.25
C ILE A 16 -11.66 3.24 -0.90
N PRO A 17 -12.60 2.78 -0.06
CA PRO A 17 -13.68 3.63 0.40
C PRO A 17 -13.12 4.75 1.29
N LEU A 18 -13.45 5.99 0.96
CA LEU A 18 -13.05 7.14 1.75
C LEU A 18 -14.11 7.45 2.82
N PRO A 19 -13.71 7.86 4.04
CA PRO A 19 -14.64 8.38 5.04
C PRO A 19 -15.42 9.58 4.49
N ALA A 20 -16.71 9.67 4.81
CA ALA A 20 -17.57 10.77 4.35
C ALA A 20 -17.20 12.13 4.98
N ASP A 21 -16.48 12.10 6.10
CA ASP A 21 -15.97 13.25 6.84
C ASP A 21 -14.47 13.49 6.58
N LEU A 22 -13.89 12.83 5.57
CA LEU A 22 -12.51 13.08 5.17
C LEU A 22 -12.37 14.54 4.74
N LEU A 23 -11.41 15.23 5.36
CA LEU A 23 -11.16 16.63 5.05
C LEU A 23 -10.60 16.78 3.63
N PRO A 24 -10.94 17.86 2.91
CA PRO A 24 -10.28 18.20 1.66
C PRO A 24 -8.77 18.41 1.88
N GLY A 25 -7.97 17.98 0.92
CA GLY A 25 -6.53 18.16 0.96
C GLY A 25 -5.74 17.13 0.16
N THR A 26 -4.42 17.25 0.24
CA THR A 26 -3.48 16.32 -0.40
C THR A 26 -3.04 15.24 0.57
N TYR A 27 -3.27 13.98 0.19
CA TYR A 27 -2.89 12.81 0.97
C TYR A 27 -1.79 12.02 0.26
N LEU A 28 -0.78 11.57 1.00
CA LEU A 28 0.20 10.60 0.49
C LEU A 28 -0.39 9.19 0.62
N LEU A 29 -0.57 8.52 -0.52
CA LEU A 29 -0.89 7.10 -0.56
C LEU A 29 0.40 6.29 -0.45
N ALA A 30 0.42 5.31 0.45
CA ALA A 30 1.54 4.39 0.62
C ALA A 30 1.01 2.97 0.87
N THR A 31 1.82 1.98 0.53
CA THR A 31 1.54 0.55 0.76
C THR A 31 2.62 -0.07 1.64
N GLY A 32 2.30 -1.17 2.32
CA GLY A 32 3.21 -1.90 3.19
C GLY A 32 2.80 -3.36 3.27
N ILE A 33 3.76 -4.23 3.57
CA ILE A 33 3.49 -5.66 3.77
C ILE A 33 3.39 -5.92 5.26
N TYR A 34 2.42 -6.74 5.65
CA TYR A 34 2.20 -7.14 7.03
C TYR A 34 2.40 -8.64 7.18
N GLN A 35 2.91 -9.04 8.35
CA GLN A 35 2.91 -10.43 8.77
C GLN A 35 1.47 -10.87 9.09
N PRO A 36 1.17 -12.18 9.04
CA PRO A 36 -0.14 -12.70 9.44
C PRO A 36 -0.55 -12.36 10.88
N SER A 37 0.42 -12.08 11.75
CA SER A 37 0.22 -11.61 13.13
C SER A 37 -0.32 -10.17 13.21
N GLY A 38 -0.33 -9.42 12.09
CA GLY A 38 -0.71 -8.01 12.03
C GLY A 38 0.45 -7.04 12.23
N GLU A 39 1.66 -7.54 12.46
CA GLU A 39 2.86 -6.70 12.56
C GLU A 39 3.29 -6.20 11.17
N HIS A 40 3.64 -4.93 11.07
CA HIS A 40 4.19 -4.37 9.83
C HIS A 40 5.57 -4.97 9.57
N LEU A 41 5.80 -5.47 8.35
CA LEU A 41 7.08 -6.08 8.00
C LEU A 41 8.15 -4.99 7.99
N PRO A 42 9.26 -5.16 8.73
CA PRO A 42 10.33 -4.19 8.73
C PRO A 42 10.95 -4.10 7.33
N PRO A 43 11.50 -2.93 6.98
CA PRO A 43 12.16 -2.77 5.71
C PRO A 43 13.37 -3.69 5.56
N ILE A 44 13.62 -4.10 4.32
CA ILE A 44 14.76 -4.95 3.96
C ILE A 44 16.08 -4.15 4.01
N SER A 45 16.03 -2.81 3.92
CA SER A 45 17.18 -1.90 4.04
C SER A 45 16.78 -0.60 4.77
N GLU A 46 17.75 0.08 5.39
CA GLU A 46 17.53 1.37 6.08
C GLU A 46 16.98 2.48 5.15
N GLU A 47 17.15 2.33 3.84
CA GLU A 47 16.62 3.25 2.82
C GLU A 47 15.11 3.10 2.59
N ASN A 48 14.50 1.99 2.99
CA ASN A 48 13.05 1.79 2.90
C ASN A 48 12.45 1.99 4.29
N ALA A 49 11.34 2.73 4.40
CA ALA A 49 10.69 2.99 5.69
C ALA A 49 9.70 1.87 6.12
N GLY A 50 9.79 0.69 5.50
CA GLY A 50 8.83 -0.41 5.63
C GLY A 50 7.56 -0.18 4.80
N SER A 51 7.24 1.06 4.48
CA SER A 51 6.19 1.44 3.54
C SER A 51 6.78 2.02 2.25
N LEU A 52 6.07 1.81 1.15
CA LEU A 52 6.39 2.30 -0.18
C LEU A 52 5.36 3.36 -0.59
N PRO A 53 5.76 4.63 -0.80
CA PRO A 53 4.85 5.65 -1.30
C PRO A 53 4.43 5.32 -2.74
N LEU A 54 3.13 5.40 -3.01
CA LEU A 54 2.53 5.23 -4.33
C LEU A 54 2.34 6.58 -5.05
N GLY A 55 2.17 7.67 -4.29
CA GLY A 55 1.98 9.01 -4.82
C GLY A 55 0.98 9.82 -4.00
N THR A 56 0.68 11.04 -4.44
CA THR A 56 -0.28 11.91 -3.77
C THR A 56 -1.64 11.87 -4.45
N VAL A 57 -2.71 11.95 -3.66
CA VAL A 57 -4.10 12.06 -4.11
C VAL A 57 -4.69 13.34 -3.54
N GLU A 58 -5.39 14.11 -4.37
CA GLU A 58 -6.12 15.31 -3.96
C GLU A 58 -7.60 14.95 -3.73
N ILE A 59 -8.12 15.38 -2.59
CA ILE A 59 -9.53 15.26 -2.20
C ILE A 59 -10.10 16.67 -2.10
N GLU A 60 -11.20 16.93 -2.81
CA GLU A 60 -11.92 18.22 -2.85
C GLU A 60 -13.19 18.21 -2.00
#